data_AF-A0A662BKF0-F1
#
_entry.id   AF-A0A662BKF0-F1
#
_cell.length_a   1.000
_cell.length_b   1.000
_cell.length_c   1.000
_cell.angle_alpha   90.00
_cell.angle_beta   90.00
_cell.angle_gamma   90.00
#
_symmetry.space_group_name_H-M   'P 1'
#
loop_
_entity.id
_entity.type
_entity.pdbx_description
1 polymer ?
#
loop_
_entity_poly.entity_id
_entity_poly.type
_entity_poly.pdbx_seq_one_letter_code
_entity_poly.pdbx_strand_id
1 'polypeptide(L)'
;EIKEFSEQIGIDQHELIRQSLLMFIWGKLREVKTELFVLQKEYNVETVYEFEKLYEEGKIDENRTFGDYQKFDRLVYELELFEEFIKKFRNG
;
A
#
# COMPACT_ATOMS: atom_id res chain seq x y z
N GLU A 1 -9.41 -10.54 -26.92
CA GLU A 1 -8.16 -10.29 -26.16
C GLU A 1 -7.98 -11.21 -24.94
N ILE A 2 -8.49 -10.91 -23.73
CA ILE A 2 -8.20 -11.73 -22.52
C ILE A 2 -8.65 -13.19 -22.67
N LYS A 3 -9.88 -13.41 -23.17
CA LYS A 3 -10.43 -14.76 -23.41
C LYS A 3 -9.59 -15.56 -24.42
N GLU A 4 -9.23 -14.95 -25.53
CA GLU A 4 -8.43 -15.61 -26.58
C GLU A 4 -7.04 -15.97 -26.03
N PHE A 5 -6.42 -15.07 -25.27
CA PHE A 5 -5.13 -15.35 -24.64
C PHE A 5 -5.23 -16.46 -23.58
N SER A 6 -6.29 -16.47 -22.77
CA SER A 6 -6.52 -17.51 -21.76
C SER A 6 -6.69 -18.89 -22.40
N GLU A 7 -7.42 -18.97 -23.52
CA GLU A 7 -7.54 -20.19 -24.32
C GLU A 7 -6.18 -20.64 -24.91
N GLN A 8 -5.39 -19.69 -25.44
CA GLN A 8 -4.06 -19.98 -26.00
C GLN A 8 -3.07 -20.55 -24.98
N ILE A 9 -3.10 -20.07 -23.74
CA ILE A 9 -2.20 -20.51 -22.66
C ILE A 9 -2.80 -21.65 -21.80
N GLY A 10 -4.05 -22.06 -22.08
CA GLY A 10 -4.72 -23.14 -21.37
C GLY A 10 -5.08 -22.82 -19.91
N ILE A 11 -5.29 -21.54 -19.57
CA ILE A 11 -5.70 -21.10 -18.22
C ILE A 11 -7.15 -20.63 -18.30
N ASP A 12 -7.96 -20.95 -17.29
CA ASP A 12 -9.32 -20.42 -17.18
C ASP A 12 -9.30 -18.88 -17.12
N GLN A 13 -10.24 -18.23 -17.81
CA GLN A 13 -10.28 -16.78 -17.89
C GLN A 13 -10.46 -16.12 -16.50
N HIS A 14 -11.30 -16.70 -15.64
CA HIS A 14 -11.51 -16.16 -14.29
C HIS A 14 -10.24 -16.33 -13.44
N GLU A 15 -9.57 -17.48 -13.54
CA GLU A 15 -8.32 -17.70 -12.82
C GLU A 15 -7.20 -16.78 -13.33
N LEU A 16 -7.10 -16.54 -14.64
CA LEU A 16 -6.13 -15.60 -15.21
C LEU A 16 -6.35 -14.18 -14.67
N ILE A 17 -7.60 -13.72 -14.63
CA ILE A 17 -7.95 -12.40 -14.08
C ILE A 17 -7.65 -12.35 -12.58
N ARG A 18 -8.02 -13.40 -11.84
CA ARG A 18 -7.81 -13.54 -10.41
C ARG A 18 -6.32 -13.46 -10.05
N GLN A 19 -5.46 -14.19 -10.75
CA GLN A 19 -4.00 -14.14 -10.57
C GLN A 19 -3.42 -12.79 -10.97
N SER A 20 -3.91 -12.19 -12.06
CA SER A 20 -3.46 -10.87 -12.52
C SER A 20 -3.75 -9.78 -11.49
N LEU A 21 -4.96 -9.79 -10.92
CA LEU A 21 -5.34 -8.87 -9.84
C LEU A 21 -4.45 -9.07 -8.61
N LEU A 22 -4.18 -10.32 -8.22
CA LEU A 22 -3.30 -10.60 -7.09
C LEU A 22 -1.90 -10.03 -7.34
N MET A 23 -1.31 -10.28 -8.51
CA MET A 23 0.01 -9.76 -8.88
C MET A 23 0.05 -8.24 -8.86
N PHE A 24 -1.00 -7.58 -9.36
CA PHE A 24 -1.13 -6.13 -9.33
C PHE A 24 -1.14 -5.59 -7.89
N ILE A 25 -1.95 -6.18 -7.00
CA ILE A 25 -2.03 -5.75 -5.60
C ILE A 25 -0.70 -6.02 -4.86
N TRP A 26 0.00 -7.12 -5.13
CA TRP A 26 1.35 -7.34 -4.58
C TRP A 26 2.35 -6.28 -5.02
N GLY A 27 2.28 -5.85 -6.28
CA GLY A 27 3.08 -4.74 -6.79
C GLY A 27 2.82 -3.45 -6.01
N LYS A 28 1.54 -3.08 -5.86
CA LYS A 28 1.11 -1.90 -5.09
C LYS A 28 1.50 -1.97 -3.63
N LEU A 29 1.33 -3.13 -2.99
CA LEU A 29 1.76 -3.33 -1.61
C LEU A 29 3.26 -3.09 -1.44
N ARG A 30 4.10 -3.52 -2.40
CA ARG A 30 5.54 -3.28 -2.36
C ARG A 30 5.89 -1.80 -2.51
N GLU A 31 5.22 -1.10 -3.43
CA GLU A 31 5.39 0.35 -3.63
C GLU A 31 5.06 1.10 -2.33
N VAL A 32 3.87 0.86 -1.78
CA VAL A 32 3.40 1.48 -0.52
C VAL A 32 4.37 1.21 0.63
N LYS A 33 4.78 -0.04 0.83
CA LYS A 33 5.74 -0.39 1.90
C LYS A 33 7.08 0.32 1.75
N THR A 34 7.55 0.50 0.52
CA THR A 34 8.81 1.19 0.24
C THR A 34 8.69 2.67 0.55
N GLU A 35 7.62 3.33 0.09
CA GLU A 35 7.39 4.75 0.35
C GLU A 35 7.16 5.04 1.84
N LEU A 36 6.39 4.18 2.52
CA LEU A 36 6.15 4.29 3.95
C LEU A 36 7.47 4.13 4.72
N PHE A 37 8.30 3.16 4.37
CA PHE A 37 9.61 2.96 5.01
C PHE A 37 10.52 4.19 4.89
N VAL A 38 10.52 4.88 3.75
CA VAL A 38 11.31 6.11 3.57
C VAL A 38 10.85 7.19 4.56
N LEU A 39 9.54 7.45 4.64
CA LEU A 39 9.00 8.45 5.57
C LEU A 39 9.22 8.05 7.04
N GLN A 40 9.00 6.77 7.38
CA GLN A 40 9.27 6.24 8.72
C GLN A 40 10.73 6.48 9.15
N LYS A 41 11.68 6.33 8.22
CA LYS A 41 13.11 6.59 8.49
C LYS A 41 13.44 8.07 8.55
N GLU A 42 12.83 8.89 7.70
CA GLU A 42 13.04 10.33 7.69
C GLU A 42 12.59 11.00 8.98
N TYR A 43 11.42 10.62 9.49
CA TYR A 43 10.83 11.20 10.70
C TYR A 43 11.10 10.39 11.97
N ASN A 44 11.69 9.20 11.84
CA ASN A 44 11.89 8.25 12.94
C ASN A 44 10.58 7.92 13.69
N VAL A 45 9.56 7.56 12.93
CA VAL A 45 8.22 7.18 13.41
C VAL A 45 7.77 5.90 12.75
N GLU A 46 6.89 5.15 13.39
CA GLU A 46 6.28 3.93 12.86
C GLU A 46 4.79 4.12 12.55
N THR A 47 4.11 5.05 13.22
CA THR A 47 2.65 5.26 13.14
C THR A 47 2.27 6.71 12.85
N VAL A 48 1.06 6.93 12.33
CA VAL A 48 0.47 8.28 12.14
C VAL A 48 0.47 9.06 13.45
N TYR A 49 0.13 8.41 14.55
CA TYR A 49 0.11 9.01 15.89
C TYR A 49 1.49 9.46 16.37
N GLU A 50 2.55 8.69 16.09
CA GLU A 50 3.91 9.10 16.40
C GLU A 50 4.34 10.31 15.57
N PHE A 51 3.87 10.40 14.31
CA PHE A 51 4.08 11.59 13.48
C PHE A 51 3.39 12.82 14.09
N GLU A 52 2.12 12.70 14.49
CA GLU A 52 1.37 13.80 15.14
C GLU A 52 2.07 14.30 16.40
N LYS A 53 2.60 13.38 17.22
CA LYS A 53 3.38 13.75 18.40
C LYS A 53 4.58 14.62 18.10
N LEU A 54 5.23 14.47 16.94
CA LEU A 54 6.34 15.34 16.56
C LEU A 54 5.87 16.80 16.38
N TYR A 55 4.64 17.03 15.93
CA TYR A 55 4.05 18.37 15.88
C TYR A 55 3.71 18.90 17.27
N GLU A 56 3.06 18.08 18.10
CA GLU A 56 2.66 18.46 19.46
C GLU A 56 3.89 18.84 20.33
N GLU A 57 4.99 18.12 20.14
CA GLU A 57 6.26 18.36 20.85
C GLU A 57 7.11 19.48 20.20
N GLY A 58 6.67 20.05 19.07
CA GLY A 58 7.38 21.08 18.33
C GLY A 58 8.71 20.61 17.71
N LYS A 59 8.86 19.30 17.48
CA LYS A 59 10.07 18.71 16.89
C LYS A 59 10.18 18.93 15.39
N ILE A 60 9.06 19.13 14.71
CA ILE A 60 8.96 19.44 13.27
C ILE A 60 7.94 20.56 13.02
N ASP A 61 8.11 21.29 11.92
CA ASP A 61 7.22 22.39 11.52
C ASP A 61 6.13 21.89 10.58
N GLU A 62 4.88 21.96 11.06
CA GLU A 62 3.69 21.54 10.31
C GLU A 62 3.60 22.19 8.93
N ASN A 63 3.90 23.48 8.79
CA ASN A 63 3.78 24.16 7.49
C ASN A 63 4.72 23.58 6.43
N ARG A 64 5.81 22.92 6.85
CA ARG A 64 6.81 22.33 5.97
C ARG A 64 6.58 20.84 5.73
N THR A 65 6.06 20.12 6.71
CA THR A 65 5.98 18.65 6.68
C THR A 65 4.55 18.12 6.60
N PHE A 66 3.53 18.98 6.54
CA PHE A 66 2.13 18.57 6.44
C PHE A 66 1.86 17.69 5.22
N GLY A 67 2.50 17.97 4.07
CA GLY A 67 2.38 17.15 2.87
C GLY A 67 2.88 15.71 3.09
N ASP A 68 3.97 15.55 3.83
CA ASP A 68 4.54 14.25 4.16
C ASP A 68 3.69 13.50 5.19
N TYR A 69 3.08 14.20 6.14
CA TYR A 69 2.08 13.63 7.05
C TYR A 69 0.85 13.11 6.28
N GLN A 70 0.26 13.92 5.40
CA GLN A 70 -0.87 13.49 4.56
C GLN A 70 -0.52 12.29 3.68
N LYS A 71 0.71 12.27 3.16
CA LYS A 71 1.22 11.15 2.39
C LYS A 71 1.34 9.90 3.26
N PHE A 72 1.89 10.02 4.48
CA PHE A 72 2.06 8.93 5.42
C PHE A 72 0.70 8.31 5.78
N ASP A 73 -0.28 9.12 6.16
CA ASP A 73 -1.63 8.67 6.52
C ASP A 73 -2.29 7.90 5.37
N ARG A 74 -2.25 8.47 4.15
CA ARG A 74 -2.77 7.78 2.95
C ARG A 74 -2.08 6.43 2.72
N LEU A 75 -0.75 6.36 2.85
CA LEU A 75 0.01 5.13 2.64
C LEU A 75 -0.33 4.07 3.69
N VAL A 76 -0.56 4.45 4.95
CA VAL A 76 -1.01 3.53 6.00
C VAL A 76 -2.39 2.96 5.66
N TYR A 77 -3.33 3.80 5.23
CA TYR A 77 -4.64 3.33 4.79
C TYR A 77 -4.56 2.37 3.59
N GLU A 78 -3.77 2.72 2.57
CA GLU A 78 -3.56 1.86 1.39
C GLU A 78 -2.92 0.51 1.77
N LEU A 79 -1.96 0.52 2.69
CA LEU A 79 -1.33 -0.68 3.23
C LEU A 79 -2.38 -1.62 3.85
N GLU A 80 -3.19 -1.10 4.77
CA GLU A 80 -4.23 -1.86 5.45
C GLU A 80 -5.25 -2.43 4.46
N LEU A 81 -5.68 -1.62 3.48
CA LEU A 81 -6.61 -2.02 2.43
C LEU A 81 -6.07 -3.20 1.61
N PHE A 82 -4.81 -3.12 1.15
CA PHE A 82 -4.20 -4.19 0.35
C PHE A 82 -3.94 -5.46 1.17
N GLU A 83 -3.52 -5.32 2.42
CA GLU A 83 -3.31 -6.48 3.30
C GLU A 83 -4.62 -7.19 3.64
N GLU A 84 -5.70 -6.43 3.88
CA GLU A 84 -7.03 -7.01 4.08
C GLU A 84 -7.54 -7.74 2.83
N PHE A 85 -7.35 -7.14 1.65
CA PHE A 85 -7.70 -7.79 0.38
C PHE A 85 -6.95 -9.11 0.19
N ILE A 86 -5.63 -9.13 0.38
CA ILE A 86 -4.81 -10.35 0.26
C ILE A 86 -5.24 -11.40 1.29
N LYS A 87 -5.55 -10.98 2.52
CA LYS A 87 -6.02 -11.90 3.57
C LYS A 87 -7.34 -12.56 3.18
N LYS A 88 -8.31 -11.79 2.69
CA LYS A 88 -9.61 -12.33 2.21
C LYS A 88 -9.40 -13.27 1.03
N PHE A 89 -8.52 -12.92 0.11
CA PHE A 89 -8.21 -13.72 -1.07
C PHE A 89 -7.56 -15.07 -0.75
N ARG A 90 -6.74 -15.16 0.30
CA ARG A 90 -6.10 -16.44 0.71
C ARG A 90 -7.04 -17.38 1.45
N ASN A 91 -8.12 -16.86 2.01
CA ASN A 91 -9.09 -17.61 2.83
C ASN A 91 -10.35 -18.04 2.04
N GLY A 92 -10.44 -17.70 0.75
CA GLY A 92 -11.50 -18.11 -0.16
C GLY A 92 -10.95 -18.87 -1.35
#